data_AF-A0A960EWB4-F1
#
_entry.id   AF-A0A960EWB4-F1
#
_cell.length_a   1.000
_cell.length_b   1.000
_cell.length_c   1.000
_cell.angle_alpha   90.00
_cell.angle_beta   90.00
_cell.angle_gamma   90.00
#
_symmetry.space_group_name_H-M   'P 1'
#
loop_
_entity.id
_entity.type
_entity.pdbx_description
1 polymer ?
#
loop_
_entity_poly.entity_id
_entity_poly.type
_entity_poly.pdbx_seq_one_letter_code
_entity_poly.pdbx_strand_id
1 'polypeptide(L)'
;MSDDHKAALAKGRQEGNAVRAYLEALAASKPKRGRKRTEATAREQLKSVEAQLADASPLNQLQLTQRKMDLEAEIASFADTDTVDLSALEADFIASAAGYAERKKISYAAFRAVGVTPDVLRRAGISRRS
;
A
#
# COMPACT_ATOMS: atom_id res chain seq x y z
N MET A 1 7.31 39.57 -10.30
CA MET A 1 6.75 38.26 -9.92
C MET A 1 5.30 38.49 -9.50
N SER A 2 4.32 38.14 -10.35
CA SER A 2 2.89 38.31 -10.07
C SER A 2 2.42 37.30 -9.01
N ASP A 3 1.40 37.65 -8.24
CA ASP A 3 0.77 36.77 -7.25
C ASP A 3 0.17 35.52 -7.89
N ASP A 4 -0.31 35.61 -9.14
CA ASP A 4 -0.79 34.46 -9.93
C ASP A 4 0.31 33.43 -10.16
N HIS A 5 1.55 33.88 -10.39
CA HIS A 5 2.68 32.98 -10.60
C HIS A 5 3.09 32.27 -9.30
N LYS A 6 3.03 32.97 -8.16
CA LYS A 6 3.28 32.37 -6.84
C LYS A 6 2.22 31.31 -6.51
N ALA A 7 0.94 31.61 -6.77
CA ALA A 7 -0.17 30.68 -6.57
C ALA A 7 -0.04 29.42 -7.45
N ALA A 8 0.32 29.60 -8.73
CA ALA A 8 0.55 28.47 -9.64
C ALA A 8 1.71 27.56 -9.19
N LEU A 9 2.81 28.14 -8.69
CA LEU A 9 3.93 27.38 -8.12
C LEU A 9 3.55 26.65 -6.83
N ALA A 10 2.80 27.29 -5.94
CA ALA A 10 2.32 26.66 -4.71
C ALA A 10 1.43 25.44 -5.01
N LYS A 11 0.47 25.61 -5.92
CA LYS A 11 -0.38 24.51 -6.43
C LYS A 11 0.46 23.41 -7.10
N GLY A 12 1.50 23.79 -7.84
CA GLY A 12 2.52 22.88 -8.38
C GLY A 12 3.14 21.95 -7.34
N ARG A 13 3.58 22.53 -6.23
CA ARG A 13 4.26 21.81 -5.15
C ARG A 13 3.31 20.93 -4.35
N GLN A 14 2.11 21.42 -4.04
CA GLN A 14 1.10 20.65 -3.33
C GLN A 14 0.73 19.38 -4.10
N GLU A 15 0.42 19.52 -5.39
CA GLU A 15 0.04 18.36 -6.19
C GLU A 15 1.19 17.36 -6.35
N GLY A 16 2.42 17.83 -6.55
CA GLY A 16 3.59 16.96 -6.62
C GLY A 16 3.89 16.23 -5.32
N ASN A 17 3.67 16.87 -4.16
CA ASN A 17 3.88 16.24 -2.85
C ASN A 17 2.85 15.13 -2.59
N ALA A 18 1.58 15.37 -2.86
CA ALA A 18 0.53 14.37 -2.69
C ALA A 18 0.77 13.15 -3.59
N VAL A 19 1.10 13.39 -4.87
CA VAL A 19 1.40 12.30 -5.81
C VAL A 19 2.63 11.49 -5.37
N ARG A 20 3.71 12.15 -4.97
CA ARG A 20 4.93 11.49 -4.50
C ARG A 20 4.69 10.67 -3.24
N ALA A 21 4.06 11.26 -2.22
CA ALA A 21 3.84 10.60 -0.93
C ALA A 21 3.01 9.32 -1.08
N TYR A 22 1.94 9.36 -1.88
CA TYR A 22 1.14 8.17 -2.17
C TYR A 22 1.93 7.10 -2.94
N LEU A 23 2.72 7.47 -3.95
CA LEU A 23 3.52 6.51 -4.72
C LEU A 23 4.64 5.87 -3.89
N GLU A 24 5.26 6.63 -2.99
CA GLU A 24 6.27 6.13 -2.03
C GLU A 24 5.64 5.13 -1.05
N ALA A 25 4.49 5.47 -0.46
CA ALA A 25 3.74 4.57 0.42
C ALA A 25 3.26 3.31 -0.31
N LEU A 26 2.78 3.46 -1.56
CA LEU A 26 2.37 2.34 -2.40
C LEU A 26 3.55 1.43 -2.77
N ALA A 27 4.75 2.00 -2.96
CA ALA A 27 5.95 1.20 -3.22
C ALA A 27 6.42 0.46 -1.96
N ALA A 28 6.33 1.10 -0.78
CA ALA A 28 6.71 0.51 0.50
C ALA A 28 5.75 -0.62 0.94
N SER A 29 4.46 -0.50 0.60
CA SER A 29 3.44 -1.51 0.92
C SER A 29 3.41 -2.71 -0.06
N LYS A 30 4.16 -2.67 -1.17
CA LYS A 30 4.20 -3.80 -2.12
C LYS A 30 4.96 -4.99 -1.53
N PRO A 31 4.35 -6.18 -1.43
CA PRO A 31 5.06 -7.37 -0.97
C PRO A 31 6.19 -7.76 -1.94
N LYS A 32 7.37 -8.11 -1.40
CA LYS A 32 8.56 -8.54 -2.17
C LYS A 32 8.25 -9.83 -2.98
N ARG A 33 8.78 -9.91 -4.22
CA ARG A 33 8.51 -11.00 -5.18
C ARG A 33 8.84 -12.39 -4.62
N GLY A 34 7.88 -13.30 -4.77
CA GLY A 34 7.84 -14.67 -4.24
C GLY A 34 6.40 -14.95 -3.81
N ARG A 35 5.88 -16.18 -3.91
CA ARG A 35 4.46 -16.54 -3.69
C ARG A 35 3.83 -15.72 -2.55
N LYS A 36 2.72 -15.02 -2.83
CA LYS A 36 2.04 -14.08 -1.90
C LYS A 36 1.87 -14.71 -0.52
N ARG A 37 2.76 -14.37 0.40
CA ARG A 37 2.50 -14.54 1.83
C ARG A 37 1.71 -13.29 2.24
N THR A 38 0.47 -13.52 2.63
CA THR A 38 -0.49 -12.50 3.03
C THR A 38 -0.86 -12.71 4.49
N GLU A 39 -1.29 -11.66 5.17
CA GLU A 39 -1.84 -11.74 6.52
C GLU A 39 -2.93 -12.83 6.62
N ALA A 40 -3.82 -12.92 5.61
CA ALA A 40 -4.85 -13.95 5.54
C ALA A 40 -4.25 -15.37 5.55
N THR A 41 -3.26 -15.64 4.70
CA THR A 41 -2.58 -16.95 4.68
C THR A 41 -1.77 -17.23 5.94
N ALA A 42 -1.21 -16.21 6.59
CA ALA A 42 -0.50 -16.35 7.87
C ALA A 42 -1.48 -16.69 9.00
N ARG A 43 -2.67 -16.07 9.02
CA ARG A 43 -3.76 -16.38 9.95
C ARG A 43 -4.34 -17.78 9.73
N GLU A 44 -4.48 -18.23 8.48
CA GLU A 44 -4.90 -19.60 8.18
C GLU A 44 -3.88 -20.63 8.71
N GLN A 45 -2.59 -20.36 8.52
CA GLN A 45 -1.53 -21.21 9.06
C GLN A 45 -1.50 -21.19 10.59
N LEU A 46 -1.74 -20.03 11.22
CA LEU A 46 -1.82 -19.91 12.68
C LEU A 46 -2.94 -20.81 13.22
N LYS A 47 -4.14 -20.76 12.63
CA LYS A 47 -5.25 -21.66 13.01
C LYS A 47 -4.89 -23.13 12.88
N SER A 48 -4.20 -23.52 11.81
CA SER A 48 -3.74 -24.90 11.63
C SER A 48 -2.73 -25.32 12.70
N VAL A 49 -1.81 -24.44 13.09
CA VAL A 49 -0.82 -24.71 14.15
C VAL A 49 -1.50 -24.82 15.52
N GLU A 50 -2.47 -23.96 15.80
CA GLU A 50 -3.27 -24.02 17.03
C GLU A 50 -4.09 -25.31 17.14
N ALA A 51 -4.66 -25.79 16.04
CA ALA A 51 -5.35 -27.08 16.01
C ALA A 51 -4.40 -28.25 16.28
N GLN A 52 -3.19 -28.22 15.72
CA GLN A 52 -2.19 -29.29 15.92
C GLN A 52 -1.60 -29.29 17.33
N LEU A 53 -1.59 -28.15 18.03
CA LEU A 53 -1.08 -28.04 19.40
C LEU A 53 -1.89 -28.86 20.42
N ALA A 54 -3.19 -29.10 20.17
CA ALA A 54 -4.07 -29.79 21.11
C ALA A 54 -3.65 -31.25 21.37
N ASP A 55 -3.14 -31.94 20.36
CA ASP A 55 -2.80 -33.36 20.40
C ASP A 55 -1.29 -33.62 20.19
N ALA A 56 -0.46 -32.57 20.25
CA ALA A 56 0.96 -32.67 19.98
C ALA A 56 1.73 -33.39 21.09
N SER A 57 2.69 -34.24 20.71
CA SER A 57 3.70 -34.77 21.63
C SER A 57 4.60 -33.64 22.17
N PRO A 58 5.27 -33.81 23.33
CA PRO A 58 6.02 -32.72 23.97
C PRO A 58 7.07 -32.04 23.08
N LEU A 59 7.77 -32.81 22.23
CA LEU A 59 8.73 -32.25 21.27
C LEU A 59 8.04 -31.43 20.16
N ASN A 60 6.93 -31.95 19.62
CA ASN A 60 6.16 -31.26 18.58
C ASN A 60 5.48 -30.01 19.14
N GLN A 61 5.04 -30.04 20.40
CA GLN A 61 4.45 -28.89 21.08
C GLN A 61 5.45 -27.72 21.15
N LEU A 62 6.72 -27.98 21.44
CA LEU A 62 7.78 -26.97 21.42
C LEU A 62 7.94 -26.34 20.01
N GLN A 63 8.02 -27.17 18.97
CA GLN A 63 8.18 -26.71 17.58
C GLN A 63 6.97 -25.91 17.10
N LEU A 64 5.76 -26.38 17.38
CA LEU A 64 4.52 -25.70 17.02
C LEU A 64 4.36 -24.38 17.80
N THR A 65 4.82 -24.33 19.05
CA THR A 65 4.85 -23.10 19.84
C THR A 65 5.78 -22.05 19.23
N GLN A 66 7.00 -22.43 18.82
CA GLN A 66 7.89 -21.52 18.09
C GLN A 66 7.25 -21.06 16.78
N ARG A 67 6.63 -22.00 16.04
CA ARG A 67 5.97 -21.67 14.77
C ARG A 67 4.80 -20.71 14.96
N LYS A 68 4.04 -20.84 16.05
CA LYS A 68 2.98 -19.91 16.43
C LYS A 68 3.55 -18.52 16.69
N MET A 69 4.61 -18.40 17.49
CA MET A 69 5.27 -17.10 17.76
C MET A 69 5.77 -16.42 16.47
N ASP A 70 6.38 -17.20 15.56
CA ASP A 70 6.84 -16.67 14.27
C ASP A 70 5.69 -16.14 13.41
N LEU A 71 4.55 -16.86 13.40
CA LEU A 71 3.35 -16.45 12.65
C LEU A 71 2.69 -15.21 13.26
N GLU A 72 2.65 -15.10 14.59
CA GLU A 72 2.14 -13.92 15.28
C GLU A 72 3.01 -12.68 15.03
N ALA A 73 4.34 -12.83 15.10
CA ALA A 73 5.27 -11.75 14.76
C ALA A 73 5.14 -11.32 13.29
N GLU A 74 4.94 -12.29 12.38
CA GLU A 74 4.69 -11.99 10.98
C GLU A 74 3.37 -11.24 10.77
N ILE A 75 2.29 -11.65 11.45
CA ILE A 75 1.00 -10.94 11.42
C ILE A 75 1.16 -9.50 11.95
N ALA A 76 1.89 -9.30 13.04
CA ALA A 76 2.19 -7.97 13.57
C ALA A 76 2.96 -7.11 12.57
N SER A 77 3.91 -7.69 11.82
CA SER A 77 4.68 -6.96 10.81
C SER A 77 3.83 -6.48 9.62
N PHE A 78 2.73 -7.17 9.31
CA PHE A 78 1.75 -6.67 8.36
C PHE A 78 0.99 -5.46 8.91
N ALA A 79 0.65 -5.46 10.21
CA ALA A 79 -0.02 -4.33 10.86
C ALA A 79 0.86 -3.08 10.94
N ASP A 80 2.18 -3.24 11.10
CA ASP A 80 3.12 -2.11 11.08
C ASP A 80 3.22 -1.44 9.70
N THR A 81 2.97 -2.20 8.62
CA THR A 81 2.92 -1.66 7.25
C THR A 81 1.64 -0.84 6.99
N ASP A 82 0.58 -1.08 7.75
CA ASP A 82 -0.70 -0.34 7.71
C ASP A 82 -0.67 1.01 8.47
N THR A 83 0.46 1.38 9.10
CA THR A 83 0.56 2.62 9.90
C THR A 83 0.91 3.88 9.10
N VAL A 84 1.33 3.75 7.84
CA VAL A 84 1.23 4.90 6.93
C VAL A 84 -0.24 4.98 6.57
N ASP A 85 -0.93 6.08 6.96
CA ASP A 85 -2.34 6.30 6.64
C ASP A 85 -2.52 6.40 5.11
N LEU A 86 -2.51 5.24 4.46
CA LEU A 86 -2.58 5.10 3.02
C LEU A 86 -3.93 5.63 2.54
N SER A 87 -4.95 5.61 3.40
CA SER A 87 -6.27 6.17 3.12
C SER A 87 -6.22 7.69 3.01
N ALA A 88 -5.56 8.39 3.94
CA ALA A 88 -5.35 9.83 3.84
C ALA A 88 -4.46 10.20 2.65
N LEU A 89 -3.36 9.47 2.44
CA LEU A 89 -2.49 9.69 1.28
C LEU A 89 -3.20 9.44 -0.05
N GLU A 90 -4.10 8.45 -0.09
CA GLU A 90 -4.94 8.17 -1.27
C GLU A 90 -5.95 9.28 -1.52
N ALA A 91 -6.57 9.84 -0.46
CA ALA A 91 -7.48 10.96 -0.59
C ALA A 91 -6.76 12.20 -1.15
N ASP A 92 -5.58 12.53 -0.64
CA ASP A 92 -4.74 13.63 -1.12
C ASP A 92 -4.27 13.39 -2.56
N PHE A 93 -3.91 12.15 -2.90
CA PHE A 93 -3.59 11.75 -4.26
C PHE A 93 -4.79 11.99 -5.19
N ILE A 94 -5.98 11.54 -4.82
CA ILE A 94 -7.19 11.70 -5.63
C ILE A 94 -7.49 13.17 -5.91
N ALA A 95 -7.32 14.05 -4.92
CA ALA A 95 -7.55 15.49 -5.07
C ALA A 95 -6.54 16.16 -6.02
N SER A 96 -5.31 15.64 -6.09
CA SER A 96 -4.18 16.30 -6.77
C SER A 96 -3.78 15.68 -8.11
N ALA A 97 -4.04 14.39 -8.30
CA ALA A 97 -3.41 13.61 -9.37
C ALA A 97 -3.84 14.01 -10.78
N ALA A 98 -5.11 14.43 -11.00
CA ALA A 98 -5.55 14.91 -12.30
C ALA A 98 -4.79 16.16 -12.76
N GLY A 99 -4.71 17.18 -11.91
CA GLY A 99 -3.97 18.42 -12.22
C GLY A 99 -2.48 18.16 -12.44
N TYR A 100 -1.92 17.21 -11.68
CA TYR A 100 -0.52 16.82 -11.84
C TYR A 100 -0.29 16.12 -13.19
N ALA A 101 -1.16 15.15 -13.50
CA ALA A 101 -1.09 14.37 -14.73
C ALA A 101 -1.24 15.24 -15.98
N GLU A 102 -2.19 16.18 -15.98
CA GLU A 102 -2.42 17.11 -17.09
C GLU A 102 -1.22 18.04 -17.32
N ARG A 103 -0.65 18.59 -16.24
CA ARG A 103 0.51 19.49 -16.31
C ARG A 103 1.79 18.77 -16.72
N LYS A 104 1.97 17.52 -16.28
CA LYS A 104 3.15 16.70 -16.57
C LYS A 104 3.00 15.78 -17.78
N LYS A 105 1.83 15.78 -18.42
CA LYS A 105 1.49 14.90 -19.56
C LYS A 105 1.69 13.41 -19.24
N ILE A 106 1.22 12.99 -18.06
CA ILE A 106 1.31 11.61 -17.58
C ILE A 106 0.02 10.87 -17.93
N SER A 107 0.15 9.76 -18.64
CA SER A 107 -1.00 8.95 -19.07
C SER A 107 -1.48 8.01 -17.96
N TYR A 108 -2.73 7.56 -18.07
CA TYR A 108 -3.29 6.49 -17.23
C TYR A 108 -2.40 5.24 -17.20
N ALA A 109 -1.80 4.87 -18.35
CA ALA A 109 -0.93 3.70 -18.45
C ALA A 109 0.32 3.82 -17.57
N ALA A 110 0.88 5.03 -17.44
CA ALA A 110 2.03 5.27 -16.58
C ALA A 110 1.70 5.02 -15.09
N PHE A 111 0.55 5.51 -14.61
CA PHE A 111 0.10 5.24 -13.24
C PHE A 111 -0.15 3.75 -12.98
N ARG A 112 -0.73 3.04 -13.97
CA ARG A 112 -0.94 1.59 -13.88
C ARG A 112 0.38 0.82 -13.80
N ALA A 113 1.40 1.24 -14.55
CA ALA A 113 2.71 0.59 -14.54
C ALA A 113 3.39 0.67 -13.15
N VAL A 114 3.19 1.77 -12.42
CA VAL A 114 3.71 1.94 -11.05
C VAL A 114 2.79 1.36 -9.98
N GLY A 115 1.66 0.75 -10.36
CA GLY A 115 0.81 -0.06 -9.48
C GLY A 115 -0.42 0.63 -8.90
N VAL A 116 -0.74 1.87 -9.30
CA VAL A 116 -1.97 2.53 -8.88
C VAL A 116 -3.18 1.76 -9.43
N THR A 117 -4.20 1.54 -8.61
CA THR A 117 -5.36 0.74 -9.01
C THR A 117 -6.30 1.52 -9.95
N PRO A 118 -7.09 0.86 -10.79
CA PRO A 118 -8.05 1.54 -11.67
C PRO A 118 -9.13 2.31 -10.91
N ASP A 119 -9.48 1.86 -9.69
CA ASP A 119 -10.46 2.53 -8.85
C ASP A 119 -9.97 3.90 -8.39
N VAL A 120 -8.73 3.97 -7.89
CA VAL A 120 -8.09 5.21 -7.46
C VAL A 120 -7.95 6.19 -8.63
N LEU A 121 -7.54 5.71 -9.81
CA LEU A 121 -7.43 6.56 -11.01
C LEU A 121 -8.78 7.09 -11.47
N ARG A 122 -9.84 6.27 -11.41
CA ARG A 122 -11.20 6.71 -11.71
C ARG A 122 -11.67 7.79 -10.74
N ARG A 123 -11.44 7.60 -9.44
CA ARG A 123 -11.77 8.59 -8.39
C ARG A 123 -10.98 9.88 -8.56
N ALA A 124 -9.73 9.79 -9.00
CA ALA A 124 -8.87 10.92 -9.34
C ALA A 124 -9.21 11.60 -10.68
N GLY A 125 -10.21 11.13 -11.44
CA GLY A 125 -10.57 11.70 -12.73
C GLY A 125 -9.62 11.37 -13.89
N ILE A 126 -8.69 10.43 -13.70
CA ILE A 126 -7.72 10.02 -14.72
C ILE A 126 -8.31 8.85 -15.52
N SER A 127 -8.57 9.07 -16.80
CA SER A 127 -9.22 8.10 -17.68
C SER A 127 -8.22 7.40 -18.61
N ARG A 128 -8.62 6.27 -19.20
CA ARG A 128 -7.79 5.60 -20.23
C ARG A 128 -7.64 6.42 -21.53
N ARG A 129 -8.44 7.48 -21.67
CA ARG A 129 -8.57 8.28 -22.88
C ARG A 129 -7.92 9.67 -22.76
N SER A 130 -7.42 10.01 -21.57
CA SER A 130 -6.76 11.28 -21.23
C SER A 130 -5.25 11.24 -21.41
#